data_AF-A0AA86P5F9-F1
#
_entry.id   AF-A0AA86P5F9-F1
#
_cell.length_a   1.000
_cell.length_b   1.000
_cell.length_c   1.000
_cell.angle_alpha   90.00
_cell.angle_beta   90.00
_cell.angle_gamma   90.00
#
_symmetry.space_group_name_H-M   'P 1'
#
loop_
_entity.id
_entity.type
_entity.pdbx_description
1 polymer ?
#
loop_
_entity_poly.entity_id
_entity_poly.type
_entity_poly.pdbx_seq_one_letter_code
_entity_poly.pdbx_strand_id
1 'polypeptide(L)'
;MDNQIAIFTWIYGGRDVKIAGDFTNWIPVSMLNKEFIWEYKQQIPYGVHYYKFIVDGSWVYDMNIKYDKDSQGNINNVIQVNPKSPTRRIRGQ
;
A
#
# COMPACT_ATOMS: atom_id res chain seq x y z
N MET A 1 11.58 12.00 10.14
CA MET A 1 10.70 11.94 8.97
C MET A 1 9.31 11.66 9.49
N ASP A 2 8.33 12.42 9.05
CA ASP A 2 6.96 12.22 9.50
C ASP A 2 6.37 10.99 8.80
N ASN A 3 5.67 10.15 9.56
CA ASN A 3 5.09 8.90 9.08
C ASN A 3 3.57 8.91 9.28
N GLN A 4 2.84 8.23 8.40
CA GLN A 4 1.41 7.97 8.54
C GLN A 4 1.16 6.47 8.41
N ILE A 5 0.17 5.99 9.17
CA ILE A 5 -0.36 4.63 8.98
C ILE A 5 -1.03 4.56 7.60
N ALA A 6 -0.51 3.69 6.75
CA ALA A 6 -1.14 3.25 5.51
C ALA A 6 -1.76 1.86 5.69
N ILE A 7 -2.86 1.61 5.00
CA ILE A 7 -3.54 0.31 4.95
C ILE A 7 -3.60 -0.11 3.48
N PHE A 8 -3.08 -1.29 3.20
CA PHE A 8 -3.06 -1.91 1.89
C PHE A 8 -4.02 -3.10 1.91
N THR A 9 -4.89 -3.18 0.91
CA THR A 9 -5.90 -4.24 0.82
C THR A 9 -5.83 -4.96 -0.51
N TRP A 10 -6.10 -6.27 -0.47
CA TRP A 10 -6.28 -7.10 -1.65
C TRP A 10 -7.56 -7.93 -1.50
N ILE A 11 -8.48 -7.81 -2.47
CA ILE A 11 -9.85 -8.33 -2.36
C ILE A 11 -10.20 -9.41 -3.39
N TYR A 12 -9.25 -9.82 -4.24
CA TYR A 12 -9.52 -10.73 -5.37
C TYR A 12 -9.25 -12.21 -5.05
N GLY A 13 -9.16 -12.57 -3.77
CA GLY A 13 -8.84 -13.93 -3.34
C GLY A 13 -7.35 -14.30 -3.47
N GLY A 14 -7.04 -15.58 -3.22
CA GLY A 14 -5.67 -16.11 -3.12
C GLY A 14 -5.52 -16.98 -1.88
N ARG A 15 -4.53 -17.89 -1.88
CA ARG A 15 -4.21 -18.79 -0.75
C ARG A 15 -3.07 -18.22 0.10
N ASP A 16 -2.07 -17.62 -0.55
CA ASP A 16 -0.97 -16.90 0.10
C ASP A 16 -0.83 -15.53 -0.56
N VAL A 17 -1.11 -14.47 0.20
CA VAL A 17 -1.01 -13.09 -0.30
C VAL A 17 0.03 -12.34 0.51
N LYS A 18 0.99 -11.77 -0.22
CA LYS A 18 2.07 -10.94 0.31
C LYS A 18 2.06 -9.59 -0.38
N ILE A 19 2.73 -8.63 0.25
CA ILE A 19 3.01 -7.30 -0.30
C ILE A 19 4.50 -7.03 -0.24
N ALA A 20 5.02 -6.35 -1.25
CA ALA A 20 6.36 -5.80 -1.26
C ALA A 20 6.33 -4.39 -1.84
N GLY A 21 7.09 -3.48 -1.26
CA GLY A 21 7.22 -2.11 -1.75
C GLY A 21 8.48 -1.45 -1.19
N ASP A 22 8.70 -0.19 -1.52
CA ASP A 22 9.84 0.56 -0.99
C ASP A 22 9.91 0.53 0.56
N PHE A 23 8.77 0.61 1.24
CA PHE A 23 8.65 0.55 2.69
C PHE A 23 8.97 -0.84 3.29
N THR A 24 9.07 -1.89 2.48
CA THR A 24 9.59 -3.20 2.87
C THR A 24 10.94 -3.52 2.23
N ASN A 25 11.60 -2.54 1.59
CA ASN A 25 12.77 -2.75 0.75
C ASN A 25 12.56 -3.84 -0.34
N TRP A 26 11.34 -3.93 -0.86
CA TRP A 26 10.92 -4.96 -1.81
C TRP A 26 11.05 -6.41 -1.32
N ILE A 27 11.18 -6.61 0.00
CA ILE A 27 11.11 -7.92 0.62
C ILE A 27 9.63 -8.28 0.82
N PRO A 28 9.14 -9.42 0.30
CA PRO A 28 7.75 -9.84 0.48
C PRO A 28 7.38 -10.06 1.95
N VAL A 29 6.26 -9.48 2.37
CA VAL A 29 5.69 -9.61 3.71
C VAL A 29 4.27 -10.18 3.61
N SER A 30 3.96 -11.21 4.41
CA SER A 30 2.62 -11.81 4.45
C SER A 30 1.55 -10.82 4.91
N MET A 31 0.42 -10.81 4.20
CA MET A 31 -0.78 -10.06 4.56
C MET A 31 -1.68 -10.90 5.47
N LEU A 32 -2.50 -10.26 6.30
CA LEU A 32 -3.48 -10.91 7.17
C LEU A 32 -4.80 -11.09 6.41
N ASN A 33 -5.33 -12.31 6.34
CA ASN A 33 -6.68 -12.55 5.82
C ASN A 33 -7.72 -12.23 6.90
N LYS A 34 -8.64 -11.32 6.59
CA LYS A 34 -9.83 -10.99 7.37
C LYS A 34 -11.05 -11.16 6.48
N GLU A 35 -11.73 -12.31 6.60
CA GLU A 35 -12.99 -12.58 5.89
C GLU A 35 -12.89 -12.24 4.38
N PHE A 36 -11.93 -12.88 3.68
CA PHE A 36 -11.68 -12.70 2.25
C PHE A 36 -10.99 -11.38 1.82
N ILE A 37 -10.72 -10.48 2.76
CA ILE A 37 -9.91 -9.27 2.52
C ILE A 37 -8.53 -9.49 3.12
N TRP A 38 -7.50 -9.42 2.29
CA TRP A 38 -6.11 -9.44 2.74
C TRP A 38 -5.68 -8.03 3.10
N GLU A 39 -5.17 -7.82 4.32
CA GLU A 39 -4.77 -6.50 4.83
C GLU A 39 -3.31 -6.49 5.28
N TYR A 40 -2.59 -5.42 4.93
CA TYR A 40 -1.31 -5.06 5.52
C TYR A 40 -1.35 -3.61 5.99
N LYS A 41 -0.88 -3.38 7.22
CA LYS A 41 -0.91 -2.08 7.87
C LYS A 41 0.48 -1.73 8.38
N GLN A 42 0.99 -0.58 7.97
CA GLN A 42 2.36 -0.15 8.30
C GLN A 42 2.42 1.37 8.44
N GLN A 43 3.25 1.86 9.36
CA GLN A 43 3.65 3.27 9.38
C GLN A 43 4.74 3.47 8.33
N ILE A 44 4.49 4.35 7.36
CA ILE A 44 5.42 4.67 6.28
C ILE A 44 5.61 6.18 6.18
N PRO A 45 6.78 6.66 5.70
CA PRO A 45 7.05 8.09 5.52
C PRO A 45 6.01 8.80 4.65
N TYR A 46 5.96 10.12 4.73
CA TYR A 46 5.24 10.91 3.74
C TYR A 46 5.96 10.84 2.39
N GLY A 47 5.18 10.81 1.30
CA GLY A 47 5.71 10.72 -0.05
C GLY A 47 4.91 9.80 -0.95
N VAL A 48 5.45 9.60 -2.16
CA VAL A 48 4.98 8.60 -3.12
C VAL A 48 5.64 7.27 -2.76
N HIS A 49 4.84 6.23 -2.63
CA HIS A 49 5.32 4.88 -2.38
C HIS A 49 4.86 3.91 -3.47
N TYR A 50 5.79 3.08 -3.94
CA TYR A 50 5.55 2.04 -4.95
C TYR A 50 5.50 0.67 -4.28
N TYR A 51 4.53 -0.15 -4.70
CA TYR A 51 4.35 -1.49 -4.17
C TYR A 51 3.70 -2.43 -5.17
N LYS A 52 3.75 -3.72 -4.86
CA LYS A 52 3.15 -4.80 -5.64
C LYS A 52 2.71 -5.93 -4.73
N PHE A 53 1.68 -6.65 -5.16
CA PHE A 53 1.19 -7.82 -4.45
C PHE A 53 1.86 -9.08 -5.02
N ILE A 54 1.99 -10.09 -4.18
CA ILE A 54 2.38 -11.44 -4.59
C ILE A 54 1.23 -12.36 -4.16
N VAL A 55 0.52 -12.91 -5.13
CA VAL A 55 -0.65 -13.77 -4.90
C VAL A 55 -0.31 -15.15 -5.45
N ASP A 56 -0.30 -16.15 -4.57
CA ASP A 56 0.07 -17.53 -4.91
C ASP A 56 1.41 -17.62 -5.67
N GLY A 57 2.38 -16.78 -5.27
CA GLY A 57 3.72 -16.70 -5.85
C GLY A 57 3.84 -15.82 -7.11
N SER A 58 2.75 -15.26 -7.62
CA SER A 58 2.74 -14.40 -8.81
C SER A 58 2.72 -12.91 -8.43
N TRP A 59 3.64 -12.14 -9.01
CA TRP A 59 3.67 -10.68 -8.86
C TRP A 59 2.52 -10.04 -9.64
N VAL A 60 1.56 -9.46 -8.93
CA VAL A 60 0.35 -8.85 -9.50
C VAL A 60 0.16 -7.44 -8.95
N TYR A 61 -0.56 -6.61 -9.71
CA TYR A 61 -0.97 -5.29 -9.28
C TYR A 61 -2.48 -5.18 -9.42
N ASP A 62 -3.09 -4.28 -8.66
CA ASP A 62 -4.50 -3.96 -8.79
C ASP A 62 -4.67 -2.84 -9.84
N MET A 63 -5.33 -3.14 -10.96
CA MET A 63 -5.58 -2.17 -12.03
C MET A 63 -6.66 -1.12 -11.69
N ASN A 64 -7.43 -1.34 -10.62
CA ASN A 64 -8.53 -0.47 -10.20
C ASN A 64 -8.09 0.64 -9.23
N ILE A 65 -6.83 0.59 -8.77
CA ILE A 65 -6.22 1.64 -7.95
C ILE A 65 -5.08 2.30 -8.70
N LYS A 66 -4.48 3.34 -8.12
CA LYS A 66 -3.35 4.02 -8.77
C LYS A 66 -2.20 3.05 -9.02
N TYR A 67 -1.68 3.07 -10.24
CA TYR A 67 -0.50 2.33 -10.65
C TYR A 67 0.31 3.21 -11.61
N ASP A 68 1.59 2.88 -11.74
CA ASP A 68 2.52 3.56 -12.62
C ASP A 68 3.55 2.56 -13.16
N LYS A 69 4.22 2.92 -14.26
CA LYS A 69 5.23 2.11 -14.91
C LYS A 69 6.62 2.66 -14.54
N ASP A 70 7.49 1.79 -14.03
CA ASP A 70 8.88 2.15 -13.76
C ASP A 70 9.72 2.25 -15.06
N SER A 71 10.98 2.70 -14.93
CA SER A 71 11.90 2.85 -16.06
C SER A 71 12.26 1.53 -16.76
N GLN A 72 11.98 0.39 -16.14
CA GLN A 72 12.23 -0.95 -16.68
C GLN A 72 10.95 -1.57 -17.27
N GLY A 73 9.83 -0.84 -17.24
CA GLY A 73 8.55 -1.28 -17.79
C GLY A 73 7.68 -2.06 -16.81
N ASN A 74 8.10 -2.26 -15.55
CA ASN A 74 7.28 -2.94 -14.56
C ASN A 74 6.14 -2.04 -14.10
N ILE A 75 4.94 -2.61 -14.00
CA ILE A 75 3.78 -1.93 -13.43
C ILE A 75 3.70 -2.24 -11.94
N ASN A 76 3.62 -1.18 -11.13
CA ASN A 76 3.48 -1.22 -9.68
C ASN A 76 2.29 -0.36 -9.25
N ASN A 77 1.62 -0.73 -8.16
CA ASN A 77 0.66 0.17 -7.53
C ASN A 77 1.38 1.32 -6.81
N VAL A 78 0.68 2.45 -6.67
CA VAL A 78 1.21 3.68 -6.09
C VAL A 78 0.26 4.22 -5.03
N ILE A 79 0.82 4.62 -3.88
CA ILE A 79 0.10 5.34 -2.83
C ILE A 79 0.81 6.67 -2.53
N GLN A 80 0.02 7.75 -2.39
CA GLN A 80 0.51 9.04 -1.93
C GLN A 80 0.16 9.20 -0.45
N VAL A 81 1.18 9.34 0.39
CA VAL A 81 1.04 9.53 1.82
C VAL A 81 1.31 11.00 2.15
N ASN A 82 0.28 11.69 2.64
CA ASN A 82 0.35 13.11 2.96
C ASN A 82 0.18 13.33 4.46
N PRO A 83 0.72 14.44 5.01
CA PRO A 83 0.40 14.87 6.36
C PRO A 83 -1.12 15.00 6.52
N LYS A 84 -1.65 14.52 7.65
CA LYS A 84 -3.02 14.86 8.02
C LYS A 84 -3.12 16.37 8.12
N SER A 85 -4.00 16.99 7.33
CA SER A 85 -4.27 18.42 7.47
C SER A 85 -4.66 18.69 8.92
N PRO A 86 -4.10 19.73 9.58
CA PRO A 86 -4.55 20.10 10.91
C PRO A 86 -6.04 20.39 10.83
N THR A 87 -6.86 19.60 11.55
CA THR A 87 -8.30 19.85 11.63
C THR A 87 -8.47 21.29 12.13
N ARG A 88 -9.06 22.16 11.30
CA ARG A 88 -9.33 23.55 11.66
C ARG A 88 -10.31 23.54 12.84
N ARG A 89 -9.80 23.58 14.09
CA ARG A 89 -10.61 23.93 15.24
C ARG A 89 -11.01 25.39 15.04
N ILE A 90 -12.21 25.61 14.51
CA ILE A 90 -12.86 26.91 14.60
C ILE A 90 -13.05 27.14 16.10
N ARG A 91 -12.19 27.97 16.72
CA ARG A 91 -12.51 28.53 18.02
C ARG A 91 -13.67 29.49 17.77
N GLY A 92 -14.88 29.04 18.13
CA GLY A 92 -16.03 29.91 18.24
C GLY A 92 -15.76 30.97 19.31
N GLN A 93 -16.18 32.19 18.98
CA GLN A 93 -16.23 33.38 19.82
C GLN A 93 -17.04 33.17 21.09
#